data_AF-F8CHK0-F1
#
_entry.id   AF-F8CHK0-F1
#
_cell.length_a   1.000
_cell.length_b   1.000
_cell.length_c   1.000
_cell.angle_alpha   90.00
_cell.angle_beta   90.00
_cell.angle_gamma   90.00
#
_symmetry.space_group_name_H-M   'P 1'
#
loop_
_entity.id
_entity.type
_entity.pdbx_description
1 polymer ?
#
loop_
_entity_poly.entity_id
_entity_poly.type
_entity_poly.pdbx_seq_one_letter_code
_entity_poly.pdbx_strand_id
1 'polypeptide(L)'
;MQDIFIAGGWGMYPTLLAGLALIATCVQYARRPEPRYVPLMLSLGLCTLIAGTLGFATGILSLLHAYSGPLWEQGPRVLFIGTFEALHNVALALLLAMLGGLLASIGAWRLSRRMGNFAAPAAG
;
A
#
# COMPACT_ATOMS: atom_id res chain seq x y z
N MET A 1 0.94 7.83 -16.82
CA MET A 1 0.70 6.75 -15.80
C MET A 1 1.43 5.46 -16.15
N GLN A 2 1.48 5.04 -17.43
CA GLN A 2 2.31 3.90 -17.86
C GLN A 2 3.81 4.12 -17.57
N ASP A 3 4.31 5.35 -17.71
CA ASP A 3 5.72 5.66 -17.44
C ASP A 3 6.12 5.40 -15.98
N ILE A 4 5.19 5.57 -15.03
CA ILE A 4 5.42 5.30 -13.61
C ILE A 4 5.55 3.80 -13.37
N PHE A 5 4.73 2.97 -14.03
CA PHE A 5 4.79 1.51 -13.94
C PHE A 5 6.01 0.90 -14.63
N ILE A 6 6.48 1.55 -15.70
CA ILE A 6 7.71 1.15 -16.38
C ILE A 6 8.93 1.56 -15.52
N ALA A 7 8.90 2.75 -14.92
CA ALA A 7 9.96 3.28 -14.07
C ALA A 7 10.09 2.55 -12.72
N GLY A 8 8.99 2.25 -12.03
CA GLY A 8 9.03 1.56 -10.72
C GLY A 8 9.43 0.08 -10.79
N GLY A 9 9.59 -0.47 -11.99
CA GLY A 9 10.04 -1.83 -12.22
C GLY A 9 9.05 -2.91 -11.77
N TRP A 10 9.52 -4.17 -11.75
CA TRP A 10 8.69 -5.34 -11.44
C TRP A 10 8.03 -5.31 -10.05
N GLY A 11 8.60 -4.58 -9.09
CA GLY A 11 8.09 -4.45 -7.72
C GLY A 11 6.73 -3.73 -7.62
N MET A 12 6.32 -2.97 -8.64
CA MET A 12 5.04 -2.26 -8.63
C MET A 12 3.84 -3.21 -8.75
N TYR A 13 3.96 -4.28 -9.54
CA TYR A 13 2.85 -5.23 -9.76
C TYR A 13 2.39 -5.97 -8.50
N PRO A 14 3.27 -6.61 -7.70
CA PRO A 14 2.85 -7.26 -6.46
C PRO A 14 2.32 -6.25 -5.43
N THR A 15 2.89 -5.05 -5.38
CA THR A 15 2.43 -3.95 -4.51
C THR A 15 1.02 -3.48 -4.87
N LEU A 16 0.76 -3.30 -6.17
CA LEU A 16 -0.55 -2.94 -6.68
C LEU A 16 -1.59 -4.04 -6.39
N LEU A 17 -1.25 -5.30 -6.63
CA LEU A 17 -2.14 -6.42 -6.40
C LEU A 17 -2.54 -6.52 -4.91
N ALA A 18 -1.55 -6.45 -4.02
CA ALA A 18 -1.78 -6.46 -2.57
C ALA A 18 -2.63 -5.26 -2.13
N GLY A 19 -2.34 -4.06 -2.63
CA GLY A 19 -3.10 -2.87 -2.25
C GLY A 19 -4.52 -2.82 -2.84
N LEU A 20 -4.75 -3.40 -4.02
CA LEU A 20 -6.11 -3.58 -4.55
C LEU A 20 -6.92 -4.57 -3.70
N ALA A 21 -6.30 -5.67 -3.28
CA ALA A 21 -6.92 -6.63 -2.37
C ALA A 21 -7.24 -5.99 -1.00
N LEU A 22 -6.34 -5.14 -0.49
CA LEU A 22 -6.58 -4.33 0.71
C LEU A 22 -7.81 -3.44 0.54
N ILE A 23 -7.86 -2.63 -0.53
CA ILE A 23 -8.98 -1.74 -0.81
C ILE A 23 -10.29 -2.52 -0.90
N ALA A 24 -10.30 -3.64 -1.64
CA ALA A 24 -11.48 -4.50 -1.77
C ALA A 24 -11.97 -5.00 -0.40
N THR A 25 -11.04 -5.39 0.48
CA THR A 25 -11.37 -5.83 1.85
C THR A 25 -11.91 -4.68 2.69
N CYS A 26 -11.31 -3.49 2.61
CA CYS A 26 -11.79 -2.33 3.35
C CYS A 26 -13.18 -1.86 2.87
N VAL A 27 -13.46 -1.94 1.56
CA VAL A 27 -14.80 -1.67 1.01
C VAL A 27 -15.81 -2.68 1.53
N GLN A 28 -15.46 -3.98 1.58
CA GLN A 28 -16.32 -5.01 2.15
C GLN A 28 -16.62 -4.77 3.63
N TYR A 29 -15.60 -4.44 4.43
CA TYR A 29 -15.78 -4.09 5.83
C TYR A 29 -16.66 -2.84 6.01
N ALA A 30 -16.48 -1.81 5.19
CA ALA A 30 -17.33 -0.63 5.24
C ALA A 30 -18.80 -0.92 4.92
N ARG A 31 -19.07 -1.88 4.03
CA ARG A 31 -20.43 -2.34 3.69
C ARG A 31 -21.03 -3.25 4.78
N ARG A 32 -20.23 -4.18 5.32
CA ARG A 32 -20.61 -5.13 6.36
C ARG A 32 -19.56 -5.11 7.47
N PRO A 33 -19.75 -4.28 8.51
CA PRO A 33 -18.79 -4.17 9.59
C PRO A 33 -18.88 -5.41 10.49
N GLU A 34 -18.20 -6.47 10.07
CA GLU A 34 -18.00 -7.70 10.84
C GLU A 34 -16.55 -7.72 11.38
N PRO A 35 -16.35 -8.11 12.65
CA PRO A 35 -15.02 -8.08 13.28
C PRO A 35 -14.00 -9.01 12.60
N ARG A 36 -14.45 -10.02 11.83
CA ARG A 36 -13.55 -10.92 11.09
C ARG A 36 -12.70 -10.24 10.02
N TYR A 37 -13.13 -9.08 9.52
CA TYR A 37 -12.41 -8.38 8.45
C TYR A 37 -11.22 -7.55 8.98
N VAL A 38 -11.19 -7.24 10.27
CA VAL A 38 -10.12 -6.44 10.90
C VAL A 38 -8.74 -7.10 10.77
N PRO A 39 -8.52 -8.38 11.17
CA PRO A 39 -7.21 -9.02 11.00
C PRO A 39 -6.82 -9.17 9.53
N LEU A 40 -7.79 -9.36 8.62
CA LEU A 40 -7.54 -9.44 7.17
C LEU A 40 -7.09 -8.09 6.59
N MET A 41 -7.71 -6.99 7.00
CA MET A 41 -7.32 -5.64 6.58
C MET A 41 -5.91 -5.28 7.08
N LEU A 42 -5.59 -5.62 8.34
CA LEU A 42 -4.26 -5.36 8.90
C LEU A 42 -3.18 -6.17 8.19
N SER A 43 -3.42 -7.47 7.95
CA SER A 43 -2.46 -8.33 7.25
C SER A 43 -2.26 -7.90 5.79
N LEU A 44 -3.32 -7.52 5.07
CA LEU A 44 -3.20 -6.99 3.71
C LEU A 44 -2.50 -5.62 3.68
N GLY A 45 -2.73 -4.77 4.69
CA GLY A 45 -2.04 -3.50 4.86
C GLY A 45 -0.54 -3.71 5.03
N LEU A 46 -0.15 -4.60 5.93
CA LEU A 46 1.25 -5.00 6.13
C LEU A 46 1.85 -5.62 4.87
N CYS A 47 1.13 -6.52 4.21
CA CYS A 47 1.57 -7.14 2.96
C CYS A 47 1.84 -6.09 1.86
N THR A 48 0.96 -5.09 1.75
CA THR A 48 1.12 -3.97 0.79
C THR A 48 2.37 -3.14 1.10
N LEU A 49 2.61 -2.82 2.37
CA LEU A 49 3.80 -2.07 2.79
C LEU A 49 5.09 -2.87 2.59
N ILE A 50 5.08 -4.16 2.93
CA ILE A 50 6.21 -5.07 2.74
C ILE A 50 6.53 -5.19 1.24
N ALA A 51 5.51 -5.37 0.39
CA ALA A 51 5.67 -5.46 -1.05
C ALA A 51 6.29 -4.17 -1.64
N GLY A 52 5.80 -2.99 -1.24
CA GLY A 52 6.37 -1.72 -1.70
C GLY A 52 7.80 -1.48 -1.23
N THR A 53 8.11 -1.85 0.01
CA THR A 53 9.47 -1.73 0.57
C THR A 53 10.43 -2.71 -0.11
N LEU A 54 9.99 -3.94 -0.39
CA LEU A 54 10.76 -4.93 -1.12
C LEU A 54 11.02 -4.49 -2.58
N GLY A 55 10.02 -3.89 -3.24
CA GLY A 55 10.18 -3.29 -4.57
C GLY A 55 11.23 -2.18 -4.58
N PHE A 56 11.25 -1.33 -3.56
CA PHE A 56 12.31 -0.33 -3.40
C PHE A 56 13.69 -0.95 -3.16
N ALA A 57 13.81 -1.91 -2.23
CA ALA A 57 15.08 -2.56 -1.93
C ALA A 57 15.68 -3.26 -3.17
N THR A 58 14.85 -3.98 -3.92
CA THR A 58 15.28 -4.65 -5.16
C THR A 58 15.63 -3.65 -6.27
N GLY A 59 14.91 -2.52 -6.37
CA GLY A 59 15.27 -1.42 -7.27
C GLY A 59 16.63 -0.80 -6.95
N ILE A 60 16.91 -0.51 -5.67
CA ILE A 60 18.21 0.02 -5.23
C ILE A 60 19.33 -1.00 -5.46
N LEU A 61 19.11 -2.28 -5.16
CA LEU A 61 20.11 -3.33 -5.44
C LEU A 61 20.45 -3.40 -6.92
N SER A 62 19.44 -3.36 -7.79
CA SER A 62 19.63 -3.39 -9.25
C SER A 62 20.37 -2.15 -9.75
N LEU A 63 20.02 -0.96 -9.22
CA LEU A 63 20.69 0.30 -9.53
C LEU A 63 22.17 0.29 -9.13
N LEU A 64 22.47 -0.12 -7.90
CA LEU A 64 23.85 -0.18 -7.41
C LEU A 64 24.67 -1.19 -8.19
N HIS A 65 24.10 -2.36 -8.52
CA HIS A 65 24.75 -3.35 -9.36
C HIS A 65 25.08 -2.78 -10.75
N ALA A 66 24.12 -2.11 -11.39
CA ALA A 66 24.32 -1.50 -12.70
C ALA A 66 25.31 -0.32 -12.69
N TYR A 67 25.29 0.50 -11.63
CA TYR A 67 26.22 1.61 -11.44
C TYR A 67 27.66 1.12 -11.19
N SER A 68 27.82 -0.02 -10.51
CA SER A 68 29.13 -0.65 -10.29
C SER A 68 29.76 -1.27 -11.55
N GLY A 69 29.00 -1.34 -12.66
CA GLY A 69 29.48 -1.87 -13.94
C GLY A 69 29.20 -0.90 -15.09
N PRO A 70 28.24 -1.22 -15.97
CA PRO A 70 28.07 -0.53 -17.26
C PRO A 70 27.65 0.95 -17.15
N LEU A 71 27.11 1.39 -16.02
CA LEU A 71 26.62 2.77 -15.84
C LEU A 71 27.61 3.66 -15.08
N TRP A 72 28.80 3.17 -14.73
CA TRP A 72 29.79 3.94 -13.95
C TRP A 72 30.17 5.26 -14.62
N GLU A 73 30.29 5.28 -15.95
CA GLU A 73 30.70 6.46 -16.71
C GLU A 73 29.60 7.53 -16.85
N GLN A 74 28.34 7.19 -16.53
CA GLN A 74 27.22 8.11 -16.67
C GLN A 74 27.11 9.12 -15.51
N GLY A 75 27.98 8.99 -14.52
CA GLY A 75 28.09 9.90 -13.38
C GLY A 75 26.94 9.76 -12.37
N PRO A 76 27.01 10.51 -11.26
CA PRO A 76 26.15 10.30 -10.10
C PRO A 76 24.67 10.59 -10.35
N ARG A 77 24.32 11.28 -11.45
CA ARG A 77 22.93 11.60 -11.81
C ARG A 77 22.06 10.34 -11.98
N VAL A 78 22.64 9.24 -12.47
CA VAL A 78 21.94 7.97 -12.64
C VAL A 78 21.48 7.40 -11.29
N LEU A 79 22.27 7.59 -10.22
CA LEU A 79 21.89 7.15 -8.88
C LEU A 79 20.67 7.91 -8.36
N PHE A 80 20.60 9.24 -8.59
CA PHE A 80 19.44 10.04 -8.18
C PHE A 80 18.17 9.65 -8.94
N ILE A 81 18.27 9.46 -10.26
CA ILE A 81 17.13 9.05 -11.09
C ILE A 81 16.66 7.65 -10.67
N GLY A 82 17.55 6.66 -10.60
CA GLY A 82 17.17 5.30 -10.22
C GLY A 82 16.62 5.20 -8.79
N THR A 83 17.11 6.03 -7.86
CA THR A 83 16.55 6.10 -6.50
C THR A 83 15.13 6.68 -6.52
N PHE A 84 14.90 7.72 -7.31
CA PHE A 84 13.57 8.30 -7.51
C PHE A 84 12.59 7.28 -8.12
N GLU A 85 13.04 6.52 -9.10
CA GLU A 85 12.25 5.42 -9.70
C GLU A 85 11.92 4.34 -8.67
N ALA A 86 12.90 3.87 -7.88
CA ALA A 86 12.68 2.88 -6.84
C ALA A 86 11.68 3.34 -5.77
N LEU A 87 11.71 4.63 -5.39
CA LEU A 87 10.83 5.26 -4.40
C LEU A 87 9.34 5.20 -4.78
N HIS A 88 9.01 5.07 -6.06
CA HIS A 88 7.62 4.96 -6.50
C HIS A 88 6.91 3.73 -5.93
N ASN A 89 7.64 2.62 -5.69
CA ASN A 89 7.07 1.42 -5.07
C ASN A 89 6.56 1.70 -3.66
N VAL A 90 7.33 2.43 -2.86
CA VAL A 90 6.95 2.81 -1.50
C VAL A 90 5.82 3.83 -1.52
N ALA A 91 5.90 4.82 -2.41
CA ALA A 91 4.84 5.84 -2.55
C ALA A 91 3.49 5.19 -2.91
N LEU A 92 3.48 4.23 -3.84
CA LEU A 92 2.28 3.48 -4.20
C LEU A 92 1.74 2.67 -3.01
N ALA A 93 2.61 1.95 -2.28
CA ALA A 93 2.19 1.18 -1.11
C ALA A 93 1.57 2.06 -0.03
N LEU A 94 2.17 3.22 0.26
CA LEU A 94 1.66 4.18 1.23
C LEU A 94 0.32 4.77 0.79
N LEU A 95 0.15 5.10 -0.50
CA LEU A 95 -1.12 5.58 -1.05
C LEU A 95 -2.25 4.55 -0.86
N LEU A 96 -1.98 3.28 -1.20
CA LEU A 96 -2.97 2.21 -1.07
C LEU A 96 -3.28 1.91 0.40
N ALA A 97 -2.28 1.94 1.28
CA ALA A 97 -2.47 1.79 2.73
C ALA A 97 -3.29 2.95 3.33
N MET A 98 -3.04 4.19 2.90
CA MET A 98 -3.79 5.37 3.34
C MET A 98 -5.27 5.28 2.93
N LEU A 99 -5.55 4.92 1.67
CA LEU A 99 -6.92 4.69 1.19
C LEU A 99 -7.61 3.55 1.96
N GLY A 100 -6.89 2.44 2.20
CA GLY A 100 -7.37 1.34 3.01
C GLY A 100 -7.73 1.77 4.44
N GLY A 101 -6.88 2.59 5.08
CA GLY A 101 -7.10 3.15 6.40
C GLY A 101 -8.34 4.06 6.46
N LEU A 102 -8.52 4.94 5.49
CA LEU A 102 -9.71 5.81 5.41
C LEU A 102 -11.00 4.99 5.31
N LEU A 103 -11.02 3.96 4.45
CA LEU A 103 -12.16 3.05 4.32
C LEU A 103 -12.40 2.25 5.61
N ALA A 104 -11.33 1.83 6.31
CA ALA A 104 -11.41 1.18 7.60
C ALA A 104 -12.06 2.07 8.66
N SER A 105 -11.67 3.35 8.72
CA SER A 105 -12.26 4.34 9.64
C SER A 105 -13.76 4.50 9.41
N ILE A 106 -14.22 4.51 8.15
CA ILE A 106 -15.65 4.56 7.82
C ILE A 106 -16.38 3.31 8.35
N GLY A 107 -15.79 2.12 8.17
CA GLY A 107 -16.37 0.87 8.69
C GLY A 107 -16.45 0.86 10.22
N ALA A 108 -15.40 1.30 10.90
CA ALA A 108 -15.36 1.41 12.36
C ALA A 108 -16.40 2.42 12.88
N TRP A 109 -16.58 3.56 12.20
CA TRP A 109 -17.61 4.55 12.54
C TRP A 109 -19.04 4.02 12.35
N ARG A 110 -19.28 3.21 11.31
CA ARG A 110 -20.58 2.55 11.11
C ARG A 110 -20.86 1.51 12.20
N LEU A 111 -19.82 0.79 12.65
CA LEU A 111 -19.93 -0.18 13.74
C LEU A 111 -20.26 0.50 15.07
N SER A 112 -19.56 1.59 15.40
CA SER A 112 -19.78 2.32 16.65
C SER A 112 -21.19 2.92 16.72
N ARG A 113 -21.72 3.44 15.61
CA ARG A 113 -23.12 3.90 15.53
C ARG A 113 -24.13 2.79 15.75
N ARG A 114 -23.89 1.59 15.21
CA ARG A 114 -24.77 0.43 15.46
C ARG A 114 -24.77 0.07 16.94
N MET A 115 -23.60 -0.02 17.57
CA MET A 115 -23.49 -0.32 19.00
C MET A 115 -24.13 0.77 19.88
N GLY A 116 -23.96 2.06 19.53
CA GLY A 116 -24.61 3.17 20.22
C GLY A 116 -26.14 3.12 20.17
N ASN A 117 -26.73 2.73 19.03
CA ASN A 117 -28.18 2.54 18.91
C ASN A 117 -28.72 1.37 19.76
N PHE A 118 -27.93 0.32 20.01
CA PHE A 118 -28.32 -0.79 20.89
C PHE A 118 -28.21 -0.46 22.39
N ALA A 119 -27.44 0.57 22.77
CA ALA A 119 -27.36 1.04 24.16
C ALA A 119 -28.52 2.00 24.53
N ALA A 120 -29.20 2.57 23.53
CA ALA A 120 -30.30 3.53 23.73
C ALA A 120 -31.71 2.96 24.04
N PRO A 121 -32.07 1.66 23.94
CA PRO A 121 -33.47 1.24 24.08
C PRO A 121 -33.95 0.95 25.51
N ALA A 122 -33.26 1.42 26.56
CA ALA A 122 -33.67 1.18 27.96
C ALA A 122 -34.27 2.40 28.69
N ALA A 123 -34.60 3.47 27.97
CA ALA A 123 -35.26 4.65 28.54
C ALA A 123 -36.56 4.97 27.76
N GLY A 124 -37.59 4.16 27.99
CA GLY A 124 -38.94 4.34 27.45
C GLY A 124 -39.95 3.56 28.28
#